data_AF-A0A6L9J6Y5-F1
#
_entry.id   AF-A0A6L9J6Y5-F1
#
_cell.length_a   1.000
_cell.length_b   1.000
_cell.length_c   1.000
_cell.angle_alpha   90.00
_cell.angle_beta   90.00
_cell.angle_gamma   90.00
#
_symmetry.space_group_name_H-M   'P 1'
#
loop_
_entity.id
_entity.type
_entity.pdbx_description
1 polymer ?
#
loop_
_entity_poly.entity_id
_entity_poly.type
_entity_poly.pdbx_seq_one_letter_code
_entity_poly.pdbx_strand_id
1 'polypeptide(L)'
;MLTDLIQQLRSSDPAQRRAAIIALANTKNPAATNHLTAIQHNDPDPELRELALKAETYIHQHTALGKTDSPATDARPGGKVGQMLDAVQANLDNNNHTEARKLLNKLLWLKPSLSDDPNVIQMAVVLTGYPVDEAVAALADPEAVPGAKYIPRPRPQKPKEESLLMPRRNTSFQPRWAQVGLDLLIYWTAVVLVTFGFLAFLFYTIIDAFED
;
A
#
# COMPACT_ATOMS: atom_id res chain seq x y z
N MET A 1 -6.32 4.26 27.28
CA MET A 1 -6.39 3.82 25.87
C MET A 1 -5.16 2.99 25.47
N LEU A 2 -3.97 3.58 25.24
CA LEU A 2 -2.79 2.80 24.84
C LEU A 2 -2.37 1.76 25.90
N THR A 3 -2.38 2.14 27.17
CA THR A 3 -2.05 1.27 28.31
C THR A 3 -2.99 0.06 28.42
N ASP A 4 -4.28 0.26 28.15
CA ASP A 4 -5.29 -0.81 28.22
C ASP A 4 -5.10 -1.83 27.09
N LEU A 5 -4.72 -1.37 25.90
CA LEU A 5 -4.39 -2.24 24.77
C LEU A 5 -3.12 -3.05 25.02
N ILE A 6 -2.09 -2.44 25.62
CA ILE A 6 -0.87 -3.15 26.03
C ILE A 6 -1.18 -4.22 27.09
N GLN A 7 -2.14 -3.98 27.97
CA GLN A 7 -2.58 -4.99 28.93
C GLN A 7 -3.33 -6.14 28.25
N GLN A 8 -4.17 -5.85 27.25
CA GLN A 8 -4.89 -6.87 26.47
C GLN A 8 -3.97 -7.74 25.61
N LEU A 9 -2.81 -7.22 25.18
CA LEU A 9 -1.77 -8.01 24.50
C LEU A 9 -1.21 -9.16 25.38
N ARG A 10 -1.37 -9.08 26.70
CA ARG A 10 -0.93 -10.13 27.65
C ARG A 10 -2.02 -11.15 27.96
N SER A 11 -3.19 -11.04 27.34
CA SER A 11 -4.31 -11.98 27.57
C SER A 11 -3.95 -13.39 27.12
N SER A 12 -4.40 -14.40 27.87
CA SER A 12 -4.26 -15.80 27.50
C SER A 12 -5.08 -16.15 26.25
N ASP A 13 -6.14 -15.39 25.99
CA ASP A 13 -7.03 -15.57 24.85
C ASP A 13 -6.41 -14.99 23.55
N PRO A 14 -6.10 -15.82 22.54
CA PRO A 14 -5.52 -15.36 21.28
C PRO A 14 -6.43 -14.38 20.52
N ALA A 15 -7.76 -14.50 20.64
CA ALA A 15 -8.69 -13.58 19.98
C ALA A 15 -8.58 -12.16 20.55
N GLN A 16 -8.38 -12.04 21.87
CA GLN A 16 -8.16 -10.75 22.53
C GLN A 16 -6.81 -10.15 22.17
N ARG A 17 -5.74 -10.97 22.11
CA ARG A 17 -4.42 -10.50 21.66
C ARG A 17 -4.49 -9.96 20.23
N ARG A 18 -5.20 -10.66 19.33
CA ARG A 18 -5.41 -10.23 17.95
C ARG A 18 -6.11 -8.87 17.87
N ALA A 19 -7.21 -8.71 18.61
CA ALA A 19 -7.96 -7.46 18.64
C ALA A 19 -7.09 -6.29 19.15
N ALA A 20 -6.29 -6.54 20.19
CA ALA A 20 -5.37 -5.56 20.74
C ALA A 20 -4.25 -5.17 19.75
N ILE A 21 -3.68 -6.11 18.99
CA ILE A 21 -2.68 -5.79 17.96
C ILE A 21 -3.27 -4.89 16.87
N ILE A 22 -4.48 -5.22 16.38
CA ILE A 22 -5.17 -4.42 15.35
C ILE A 22 -5.48 -3.03 15.90
N ALA A 23 -6.01 -2.94 17.12
CA ALA A 23 -6.30 -1.67 17.77
C ALA A 23 -5.03 -0.82 17.95
N LEU A 24 -3.89 -1.44 18.32
CA LEU A 24 -2.59 -0.76 18.43
C LEU A 24 -2.11 -0.24 17.07
N ALA A 25 -2.22 -1.04 16.01
CA ALA A 25 -1.90 -0.59 14.65
C ALA A 25 -2.72 0.65 14.26
N ASN A 26 -4.02 0.65 14.58
CA ASN A 26 -4.93 1.76 14.30
C ASN A 26 -4.62 3.02 15.10
N THR A 27 -4.00 2.91 16.28
CA THR A 27 -3.51 4.10 17.02
C THR A 27 -2.37 4.82 16.30
N LYS A 28 -1.68 4.13 15.37
CA LYS A 28 -0.53 4.65 14.61
C LYS A 28 0.57 5.25 15.50
N ASN A 29 0.66 4.79 16.74
CA ASN A 29 1.61 5.34 17.71
C ASN A 29 2.96 4.61 17.59
N PRO A 30 4.08 5.30 17.31
CA PRO A 30 5.38 4.66 17.20
C PRO A 30 5.83 4.01 18.51
N ALA A 31 5.34 4.45 19.69
CA ALA A 31 5.65 3.79 20.96
C ALA A 31 5.08 2.36 21.06
N ALA A 32 4.11 1.99 20.21
CA ALA A 32 3.52 0.66 20.18
C ALA A 32 4.40 -0.38 19.45
N THR A 33 5.36 0.04 18.60
CA THR A 33 6.15 -0.89 17.78
C THR A 33 6.98 -1.83 18.65
N ASN A 34 7.64 -1.32 19.70
CA ASN A 34 8.40 -2.13 20.66
C ASN A 34 7.58 -3.27 21.27
N HIS A 35 6.28 -3.04 21.52
CA HIS A 35 5.38 -4.04 22.06
C HIS A 35 4.94 -5.07 21.00
N LEU A 36 4.79 -4.65 19.74
CA LEU A 36 4.52 -5.53 18.61
C LEU A 36 5.72 -6.42 18.26
N THR A 37 6.93 -5.88 18.30
CA THR A 37 8.17 -6.66 18.11
C THR A 37 8.31 -7.74 19.17
N ALA A 38 7.95 -7.45 20.43
CA ALA A 38 7.97 -8.44 21.50
C ALA A 38 6.99 -9.62 21.24
N ILE A 39 5.84 -9.35 20.62
CA ILE A 39 4.87 -10.37 20.22
C ILE A 39 5.40 -11.20 19.06
N GLN A 40 6.00 -10.56 18.07
CA GLN A 40 6.58 -11.25 16.91
C GLN A 40 7.61 -12.32 17.33
N HIS A 41 8.35 -12.09 18.42
CA HIS A 41 9.38 -13.02 18.89
C HIS A 41 8.86 -14.06 19.89
N ASN A 42 7.92 -13.67 20.77
CA ASN A 42 7.57 -14.46 21.95
C ASN A 42 6.16 -15.08 21.92
N ASP A 43 5.27 -14.70 21.01
CA ASP A 43 3.91 -15.25 20.97
C ASP A 43 3.91 -16.70 20.42
N PRO A 44 3.23 -17.64 21.10
CA PRO A 44 3.16 -19.04 20.65
C PRO A 44 2.42 -19.21 19.32
N ASP A 45 1.55 -18.28 18.94
CA ASP A 45 0.75 -18.37 17.73
C ASP A 45 1.49 -17.76 16.52
N PRO A 46 1.79 -18.53 15.46
CA PRO A 46 2.42 -18.01 14.25
C PRO A 46 1.59 -16.93 13.54
N GLU A 47 0.26 -17.02 13.56
CA GLU A 47 -0.58 -16.03 12.87
C GLU A 47 -0.53 -14.66 13.56
N LEU A 48 -0.47 -14.65 14.90
CA LEU A 48 -0.32 -13.44 15.70
C LEU A 48 1.05 -12.77 15.47
N ARG A 49 2.11 -13.56 15.28
CA ARG A 49 3.45 -13.04 14.96
C ARG A 49 3.48 -12.31 13.61
N GLU A 50 2.88 -12.91 12.59
CA GLU A 50 2.76 -12.26 11.27
C GLU A 50 1.89 -11.00 11.32
N LEU A 51 0.80 -11.06 12.09
CA LEU A 51 -0.12 -9.94 12.24
C LEU A 51 0.54 -8.76 12.98
N ALA A 52 1.40 -9.03 13.97
CA ALA A 52 2.22 -8.02 14.63
C ALA A 52 3.23 -7.36 13.68
N LEU A 53 3.90 -8.14 12.82
CA LEU A 53 4.81 -7.60 11.80
C LEU A 53 4.09 -6.66 10.82
N LYS A 54 2.89 -7.06 10.36
CA LYS A 54 2.06 -6.23 9.48
C LYS A 54 1.63 -4.93 10.18
N ALA A 55 1.23 -5.03 11.45
CA ALA A 55 0.86 -3.88 12.27
C ALA A 55 2.02 -2.89 12.47
N GLU A 56 3.22 -3.39 12.77
CA GLU A 56 4.43 -2.58 12.91
C GLU A 56 4.77 -1.86 11.60
N THR A 57 4.75 -2.58 10.47
CA THR A 57 4.97 -1.98 9.14
C THR A 57 3.95 -0.88 8.84
N TYR A 58 2.68 -1.11 9.19
CA TYR A 58 1.60 -0.12 9.02
C TYR A 58 1.85 1.14 9.86
N ILE A 59 2.29 0.99 11.11
CA ILE A 59 2.66 2.13 11.97
C ILE A 59 3.84 2.88 11.36
N HIS A 60 4.89 2.22 10.90
CA HIS A 60 6.04 2.90 10.28
C HIS A 60 5.65 3.68 9.02
N GLN A 61 4.81 3.11 8.16
CA GLN A 61 4.31 3.79 6.97
C GLN A 61 3.48 5.02 7.35
N HIS A 62 2.56 4.90 8.31
CA HIS A 62 1.70 6.02 8.70
C HIS A 62 2.35 7.05 9.62
N THR A 63 3.36 6.68 10.39
CA THR A 63 4.15 7.63 11.19
C THR A 63 5.17 8.37 10.34
N ALA A 64 5.74 7.75 9.31
CA ALA A 64 6.51 8.47 8.30
C ALA A 64 5.64 9.51 7.55
N LEU A 65 4.36 9.19 7.33
CA LEU A 65 3.37 10.10 6.74
C LEU A 65 2.80 11.13 7.73
N GLY A 66 2.86 10.87 9.05
CA GLY A 66 2.31 11.71 10.12
C GLY A 66 3.36 12.52 10.90
N LYS A 67 4.66 12.24 10.75
CA LYS A 67 5.77 13.08 11.25
C LYS A 67 6.00 14.30 10.34
N THR A 68 4.98 14.69 9.59
CA THR A 68 4.82 15.98 8.92
C THR A 68 4.07 16.99 9.81
N ASP A 69 3.74 16.64 11.06
CA ASP A 69 3.22 17.59 12.07
C ASP A 69 4.35 18.13 12.97
N SER A 70 5.38 18.68 12.33
CA SER A 70 6.19 19.80 12.84
C SER A 70 5.97 20.95 11.84
N PRO A 71 5.79 22.19 12.28
CA PRO A 71 4.84 23.16 11.71
C PRO A 71 5.07 23.41 10.21
N ALA A 72 4.38 22.66 9.37
CA ALA A 72 4.36 22.86 7.91
C ALA A 72 2.98 22.54 7.32
N THR A 73 1.91 22.71 8.10
CA THR A 73 0.52 22.48 7.69
C THR A 73 0.05 23.37 6.51
N ASP A 74 0.84 24.32 6.01
CA ASP A 74 0.47 25.11 4.82
C ASP A 74 1.61 25.31 3.80
N ALA A 75 2.44 24.30 3.53
CA ALA A 75 3.46 24.44 2.49
C ALA A 75 3.70 23.18 1.66
N ARG A 76 2.65 22.61 1.03
CA ARG A 76 2.85 22.11 -0.34
C ARG A 76 3.48 23.29 -1.07
N PRO A 77 4.70 23.21 -1.62
CA PRO A 77 5.40 24.40 -2.09
C PRO A 77 4.64 24.98 -3.28
N GLY A 78 3.71 25.88 -2.98
CA GLY A 78 2.81 26.49 -3.94
C GLY A 78 3.63 27.18 -5.02
N GLY A 79 3.16 27.10 -6.25
CA GLY A 79 3.86 27.65 -7.41
C GLY A 79 4.85 26.68 -8.04
N LYS A 80 5.98 27.22 -8.51
CA LYS A 80 6.88 26.54 -9.46
C LYS A 80 7.57 25.30 -8.89
N VAL A 81 7.82 25.26 -7.58
CA VAL A 81 8.47 24.13 -6.90
C VAL A 81 7.53 22.93 -6.85
N GLY A 82 6.25 23.13 -6.50
CA GLY A 82 5.24 22.07 -6.55
C GLY A 82 5.07 21.49 -7.94
N GLN A 83 4.97 22.36 -8.97
CA GLN A 83 4.89 21.92 -10.37
C GLN A 83 6.11 21.09 -10.80
N MET A 84 7.30 21.44 -10.32
CA MET A 84 8.51 20.67 -10.61
C MET A 84 8.53 19.33 -9.89
N LEU A 85 8.05 19.24 -8.65
CA LEU A 85 7.90 17.97 -7.94
C LEU A 85 6.89 17.05 -8.65
N ASP A 86 5.75 17.59 -9.07
CA ASP A 86 4.75 16.83 -9.83
C ASP A 86 5.33 16.34 -11.17
N ALA A 87 6.14 17.17 -11.84
CA ALA A 87 6.84 16.79 -13.06
C ALA A 87 7.92 15.72 -12.83
N VAL A 88 8.63 15.75 -11.69
CA VAL A 88 9.57 14.68 -11.31
C VAL A 88 8.81 13.36 -11.14
N GLN A 89 7.70 13.38 -10.41
CA GLN A 89 6.87 12.19 -10.20
C GLN A 89 6.31 11.64 -11.51
N ALA A 90 5.78 12.50 -12.38
CA ALA A 90 5.28 12.07 -13.68
C ALA A 90 6.37 11.44 -14.55
N ASN A 91 7.63 11.91 -14.47
CA ASN A 91 8.73 11.29 -15.19
C ASN A 91 9.15 9.96 -14.57
N LEU A 92 9.05 9.78 -13.24
CA LEU A 92 9.25 8.49 -12.59
C LEU A 92 8.21 7.46 -13.04
N ASP A 93 6.94 7.85 -13.08
CA ASP A 93 5.83 6.98 -13.50
C ASP A 93 5.97 6.56 -14.97
N ASN A 94 6.53 7.45 -15.81
CA ASN A 94 6.85 7.19 -17.21
C ASN A 94 8.22 6.54 -17.44
N ASN A 95 8.93 6.13 -16.38
CA ASN A 95 10.26 5.49 -16.46
C ASN A 95 11.37 6.39 -17.07
N ASN A 96 11.16 7.70 -17.09
CA ASN A 96 12.08 8.72 -17.60
C ASN A 96 13.01 9.23 -16.48
N HIS A 97 13.82 8.33 -15.91
CA HIS A 97 14.69 8.61 -14.77
C HIS A 97 15.70 9.75 -15.01
N THR A 98 16.19 9.92 -16.25
CA THR A 98 17.17 10.97 -16.60
C THR A 98 16.58 12.37 -16.43
N GLU A 99 15.35 12.58 -16.91
CA GLU A 99 14.67 13.88 -16.82
C GLU A 99 14.18 14.15 -15.40
N ALA A 100 13.65 13.12 -14.72
CA ALA A 100 13.32 13.19 -13.30
C ALA A 100 14.54 13.62 -12.44
N ARG A 101 15.72 13.05 -12.70
CA ARG A 101 16.96 13.43 -12.01
C ARG A 101 17.35 14.88 -12.26
N LYS A 102 17.29 15.36 -13.51
CA LYS A 102 17.60 16.75 -13.85
C LYS A 102 16.65 17.74 -13.16
N LEU A 103 15.36 17.44 -13.18
CA LEU A 103 14.35 18.27 -12.55
C LEU A 103 14.53 18.31 -11.03
N LEU A 104 14.82 17.15 -10.41
CA LEU A 104 15.06 17.07 -8.97
C LEU A 104 16.35 17.81 -8.56
N ASN A 105 17.42 17.70 -9.34
CA ASN A 105 18.64 18.48 -9.10
C ASN A 105 18.33 19.99 -9.16
N LYS A 106 17.65 20.44 -10.22
CA LYS A 106 17.24 21.85 -10.37
C LYS A 106 16.34 22.33 -9.22
N LEU A 107 15.52 21.44 -8.67
CA LEU A 107 14.66 21.71 -7.51
C LEU A 107 15.49 21.95 -6.24
N LEU A 108 16.48 21.11 -5.99
CA LEU A 108 17.40 21.22 -4.85
C LEU A 108 18.24 22.51 -4.92
N TRP A 109 18.67 22.91 -6.12
CA TRP A 109 19.31 24.22 -6.33
C TRP A 109 18.39 25.39 -5.99
N LEU A 110 17.10 25.29 -6.35
CA LEU A 110 16.15 26.39 -6.14
C LEU A 110 15.73 26.52 -4.68
N LYS A 111 15.56 25.40 -3.97
CA LYS A 111 15.18 25.38 -2.56
C LYS A 111 15.97 24.28 -1.85
N PRO A 112 17.16 24.60 -1.31
CA PRO A 112 18.03 23.64 -0.65
C PRO A 112 17.37 22.95 0.54
N SER A 113 16.44 23.62 1.22
CA SER A 113 15.69 23.05 2.36
C SER A 113 14.83 21.84 2.01
N LEU A 114 14.66 21.51 0.73
CA LEU A 114 13.97 20.30 0.27
C LEU A 114 14.84 19.05 0.37
N SER A 115 16.15 19.18 0.62
CA SER A 115 17.03 18.03 0.85
C SER A 115 16.55 17.13 1.98
N ASP A 116 15.88 17.72 2.97
CA ASP A 116 15.42 17.03 4.18
C ASP A 116 13.96 16.56 4.07
N ASP A 117 13.30 16.85 2.93
CA ASP A 117 11.91 16.44 2.70
C ASP A 117 11.86 14.91 2.45
N PRO A 118 11.09 14.15 3.25
CA PRO A 118 10.98 12.70 3.10
C PRO A 118 10.60 12.24 1.67
N ASN A 119 9.76 13.01 0.97
CA ASN A 119 9.34 12.67 -0.39
C ASN A 119 10.50 12.85 -1.37
N VAL A 120 11.28 13.93 -1.22
CA VAL A 120 12.45 14.22 -2.07
C VAL A 120 13.55 13.18 -1.84
N ILE A 121 13.76 12.78 -0.59
CA ILE A 121 14.68 11.71 -0.21
C ILE A 121 14.28 10.39 -0.88
N GLN A 122 13.00 10.01 -0.84
CA GLN A 122 12.52 8.78 -1.50
C GLN A 122 12.71 8.85 -3.03
N MET A 123 12.40 10.00 -3.65
CA MET A 123 12.66 10.21 -5.08
C MET A 123 14.15 10.09 -5.39
N ALA A 124 15.03 10.64 -4.55
CA ALA A 124 16.47 10.55 -4.71
C ALA A 124 16.96 9.10 -4.64
N VAL A 125 16.47 8.31 -3.67
CA VAL A 125 16.79 6.89 -3.53
C VAL A 125 16.36 6.11 -4.78
N VAL A 126 15.16 6.38 -5.30
CA VAL A 126 14.66 5.73 -6.52
C VAL A 126 15.50 6.09 -7.75
N LEU A 127 15.89 7.36 -7.87
CA LEU A 127 16.63 7.88 -9.03
C LEU A 127 18.09 7.50 -9.04
N THR A 128 18.70 7.37 -7.87
CA THR A 128 20.14 7.13 -7.74
C THR A 128 20.47 5.69 -7.39
N GLY A 129 19.54 4.97 -6.74
CA GLY A 129 19.76 3.62 -6.22
C GLY A 129 20.55 3.55 -4.92
N TYR A 130 20.90 4.70 -4.33
CA TYR A 130 21.63 4.78 -3.05
C TYR A 130 20.70 4.70 -1.84
N PRO A 131 21.22 4.33 -0.65
CA PRO A 131 20.50 4.46 0.60
C PRO A 131 20.18 5.92 0.94
N VAL A 132 19.24 6.12 1.86
CA VAL A 132 18.62 7.42 2.21
C VAL A 132 19.64 8.52 2.53
N ASP A 133 20.70 8.17 3.25
CA ASP A 133 21.78 9.03 3.70
C ASP A 133 22.68 9.54 2.58
N GLU A 134 22.84 8.78 1.50
CA GLU A 134 23.75 9.10 0.39
C GLU A 134 23.02 9.61 -0.86
N ALA A 135 21.71 9.32 -0.98
CA ALA A 135 20.93 9.56 -2.19
C ALA A 135 20.85 11.05 -2.59
N VAL A 136 20.72 11.97 -1.62
CA VAL A 136 20.61 13.41 -1.91
C VAL A 136 21.97 13.99 -2.29
N ALA A 137 23.06 13.56 -1.64
CA ALA A 137 24.41 13.97 -1.99
C ALA A 137 24.78 13.52 -3.42
N ALA A 138 24.41 12.29 -3.80
CA ALA A 138 24.60 11.76 -5.15
C ALA A 138 23.83 12.51 -6.24
N LEU A 139 22.76 13.24 -5.89
CA LEU A 139 22.04 14.12 -6.82
C LEU A 139 22.73 15.46 -6.99
N ALA A 140 23.32 15.99 -5.92
CA ALA A 140 24.02 17.27 -5.92
C ALA A 140 25.37 17.19 -6.66
N ASP A 141 26.10 16.09 -6.45
CA ASP A 141 27.36 15.83 -7.13
C ASP A 141 27.43 14.35 -7.58
N PRO A 142 27.26 14.08 -8.90
CA PRO A 142 27.29 12.73 -9.43
C PRO A 142 28.69 12.09 -9.43
N GLU A 143 29.76 12.89 -9.28
CA GLU A 143 31.15 12.41 -9.26
C GLU A 143 31.71 12.30 -7.84
N ALA A 144 31.15 13.03 -6.86
CA ALA A 144 31.60 13.00 -5.47
C ALA A 144 31.37 11.67 -4.73
N VAL A 145 30.60 10.72 -5.28
CA VAL A 145 30.35 9.43 -4.63
C VAL A 145 31.31 8.37 -5.19
N PRO A 146 32.43 8.05 -4.48
CA PRO A 146 33.41 7.10 -4.94
C PRO A 146 32.83 5.69 -4.88
N GLY A 147 32.46 5.13 -6.04
CA GLY A 147 31.91 3.78 -6.12
C GLY A 147 30.62 3.64 -6.93
N ALA A 148 30.21 4.68 -7.68
CA ALA A 148 29.04 4.69 -8.55
C ALA A 148 29.11 3.69 -9.72
N LYS A 149 29.14 2.38 -9.42
CA LYS A 149 28.64 1.37 -10.35
C LYS A 149 27.13 1.50 -10.33
N TYR A 150 26.60 2.15 -11.35
CA TYR A 150 25.20 1.99 -11.73
C TYR A 150 24.88 0.49 -11.68
N ILE A 151 24.08 0.07 -10.69
CA ILE A 151 23.47 -1.26 -10.68
C ILE A 151 22.19 -1.08 -11.48
N PRO A 152 22.16 -1.40 -12.79
CA PRO A 152 20.90 -1.47 -13.49
C PRO A 152 20.02 -2.45 -12.72
N ARG A 153 18.91 -1.95 -12.15
CA ARG A 153 17.85 -2.88 -11.72
C ARG A 153 17.50 -3.72 -12.96
N PRO A 154 17.41 -5.04 -12.84
CA PRO A 154 17.09 -5.89 -13.97
C PRO A 154 15.77 -5.39 -14.56
N ARG A 155 15.86 -4.84 -15.78
CA ARG A 155 14.72 -4.50 -16.61
C ARG A 155 13.88 -5.78 -16.67
N PRO A 156 12.58 -5.79 -16.29
CA PRO A 156 11.77 -6.99 -16.41
C PRO A 156 11.88 -7.44 -17.86
N GLN A 157 12.57 -8.56 -18.09
CA GLN A 157 12.82 -9.06 -19.43
C GLN A 157 11.44 -9.38 -19.99
N LYS A 158 11.04 -8.67 -21.06
CA LYS A 158 9.96 -9.16 -21.90
C LYS A 158 10.36 -10.60 -22.29
N PRO A 159 9.56 -11.62 -21.97
CA PRO A 159 9.89 -12.99 -22.32
C PRO A 159 10.16 -13.04 -23.82
N LYS A 160 11.32 -13.60 -24.20
CA LYS A 160 11.64 -13.88 -25.59
C LYS A 160 10.47 -14.64 -26.23
N GLU A 161 10.03 -14.16 -27.38
CA GLU A 161 9.01 -14.72 -28.27
C GLU A 161 9.40 -16.08 -28.87
N GLU A 162 9.80 -17.04 -28.02
CA GLU A 162 10.26 -18.37 -28.45
C GLU A 162 9.36 -19.51 -27.97
N SER A 163 8.15 -19.19 -27.50
CA SER A 163 7.06 -20.15 -27.31
C SER A 163 5.94 -19.91 -28.32
N LEU A 164 6.30 -19.93 -29.61
CA LEU A 164 5.37 -20.27 -30.69
C LEU A 164 5.00 -21.76 -30.52
N LEU A 165 3.69 -22.06 -30.54
CA LEU A 165 3.03 -23.38 -30.35
C LEU A 165 2.36 -23.64 -28.99
N MET A 166 1.64 -22.65 -28.45
CA MET A 166 0.40 -22.94 -27.75
C MET A 166 -0.76 -22.17 -28.39
N PRO A 167 -1.95 -22.78 -28.55
CA PRO A 167 -3.14 -22.03 -28.92
C PRO A 167 -3.38 -21.00 -27.83
N ARG A 168 -3.25 -19.73 -28.21
CA ARG A 168 -3.51 -18.54 -27.42
C ARG A 168 -4.92 -18.60 -26.85
N ARG A 169 -5.09 -19.21 -25.67
CA ARG A 169 -6.27 -19.00 -24.84
C ARG A 169 -6.17 -17.59 -24.30
N ASN A 170 -6.93 -16.70 -24.93
CA ASN A 170 -7.23 -15.34 -24.53
C ASN A 170 -7.76 -15.29 -23.08
N THR A 171 -6.87 -15.33 -22.11
CA THR A 171 -7.17 -14.79 -20.80
C THR A 171 -7.12 -13.28 -20.95
N SER A 172 -8.28 -12.72 -21.30
CA SER A 172 -8.58 -11.32 -21.10
C SER A 172 -8.21 -10.95 -19.67
N PHE A 173 -7.58 -9.79 -19.55
CA PHE A 173 -7.47 -9.00 -18.34
C PHE A 173 -8.66 -9.31 -17.41
N GLN A 174 -8.40 -9.98 -16.28
CA GLN A 174 -9.37 -10.07 -15.19
C GLN A 174 -9.11 -8.85 -14.31
N PRO A 175 -9.82 -7.73 -14.51
CA PRO A 175 -9.90 -6.71 -13.47
C PRO A 175 -10.45 -7.38 -12.21
N ARG A 176 -9.87 -7.10 -11.04
CA ARG A 176 -10.32 -7.61 -9.71
C ARG A 176 -11.83 -7.44 -9.43
N TRP A 177 -12.54 -6.68 -10.27
CA TRP A 177 -13.99 -6.51 -10.28
C TRP A 177 -14.78 -7.73 -10.81
N ALA A 178 -14.15 -8.65 -11.54
CA ALA A 178 -14.83 -9.85 -12.06
C ALA A 178 -15.29 -10.82 -10.95
N GLN A 179 -14.59 -10.84 -9.81
CA GLN A 179 -15.06 -11.59 -8.63
C GLN A 179 -16.34 -10.96 -8.05
N VAL A 180 -16.43 -9.63 -7.99
CA VAL A 180 -17.63 -8.94 -7.51
C VAL A 180 -18.81 -9.16 -8.47
N GLY A 181 -18.56 -9.23 -9.78
CA GLY A 181 -19.60 -9.48 -10.78
C GLY A 181 -20.22 -10.88 -10.67
N LEU A 182 -19.40 -11.91 -10.39
CA LEU A 182 -19.90 -13.27 -10.19
C LEU A 182 -20.75 -13.36 -8.92
N ASP A 183 -20.29 -12.77 -7.81
CA ASP A 183 -21.04 -12.76 -6.54
C ASP A 183 -22.36 -12.01 -6.69
N LEU A 184 -22.39 -10.90 -7.45
CA LEU A 184 -23.62 -10.15 -7.73
C LEU A 184 -24.61 -10.96 -8.59
N LEU A 185 -24.11 -11.68 -9.60
CA LEU A 185 -24.93 -12.55 -10.45
C LEU A 185 -25.55 -13.69 -9.63
N ILE A 186 -24.76 -14.34 -8.78
CA ILE A 186 -25.23 -15.42 -7.89
C ILE A 186 -26.28 -14.88 -6.91
N TYR A 187 -26.02 -13.73 -6.30
CA TYR A 187 -26.95 -13.10 -5.38
C TYR A 187 -28.28 -12.74 -6.06
N TRP A 188 -28.23 -12.13 -7.25
CA TRP A 188 -29.45 -11.77 -7.99
C TRP A 188 -30.25 -13.01 -8.41
N THR A 189 -29.57 -14.06 -8.84
CA THR A 189 -30.22 -15.34 -9.20
C THR A 189 -30.91 -15.97 -7.99
N ALA A 190 -30.27 -15.94 -6.82
CA ALA A 190 -30.87 -16.45 -5.59
C ALA A 190 -32.13 -15.67 -5.19
N VAL A 191 -32.09 -14.33 -5.29
CA VAL A 191 -33.25 -13.47 -5.00
C VAL A 191 -34.42 -13.78 -5.93
N VAL A 192 -34.17 -13.94 -7.24
CA VAL A 192 -35.22 -14.28 -8.21
C VAL A 192 -35.88 -15.62 -7.91
N LEU A 193 -35.08 -16.65 -7.59
CA LEU A 193 -35.60 -17.99 -7.26
C LEU A 193 -36.45 -17.97 -5.99
N VAL A 194 -36.00 -17.28 -4.93
CA VAL A 194 -36.75 -17.15 -3.67
C VAL A 194 -38.07 -16.41 -3.91
N THR A 195 -38.02 -15.31 -4.67
CA THR A 195 -39.20 -14.51 -4.99
C THR A 195 -40.22 -15.33 -5.79
N PHE A 196 -39.76 -16.10 -6.78
CA PHE A 196 -40.62 -16.94 -7.59
C PHE A 196 -41.26 -18.08 -6.78
N GLY A 197 -40.49 -18.74 -5.91
CA GLY A 197 -41.01 -19.76 -5.00
C GLY A 197 -42.07 -19.21 -4.05
N PHE A 198 -41.86 -18.00 -3.51
CA PHE A 198 -42.84 -17.34 -2.66
C PHE A 198 -44.13 -16.99 -3.42
N LEU A 199 -44.02 -16.49 -4.65
CA LEU A 199 -45.16 -16.21 -5.52
C LEU A 199 -45.97 -17.47 -5.86
N ALA A 200 -45.28 -18.57 -6.20
CA ALA A 200 -45.92 -19.85 -6.47
C ALA A 200 -46.63 -20.41 -5.23
N PHE A 201 -46.02 -20.27 -4.05
CA PHE A 201 -46.62 -20.66 -2.77
C PHE A 201 -47.88 -19.85 -2.46
N LEU A 202 -47.82 -18.52 -2.62
CA LEU A 202 -49.01 -17.66 -2.45
C LEU A 202 -50.12 -18.03 -3.43
N PHE A 203 -49.77 -18.27 -4.68
CA PHE A 203 -50.72 -18.65 -5.71
C PHE A 203 -51.38 -20.00 -5.41
N TYR A 204 -50.61 -21.00 -4.98
CA TYR A 204 -51.11 -22.29 -4.54
C TYR A 204 -52.06 -22.16 -3.35
N THR A 205 -51.68 -21.37 -2.34
CA THR A 205 -52.50 -21.12 -1.15
C THR A 205 -53.82 -20.43 -1.50
N ILE A 206 -53.82 -19.53 -2.49
CA ILE A 206 -55.04 -18.86 -2.95
C ILE A 206 -55.95 -19.83 -3.68
N ILE A 207 -55.43 -20.68 -4.58
CA ILE A 207 -56.25 -21.67 -5.31
C ILE A 207 -56.91 -22.63 -4.33
N ASP A 208 -56.15 -23.17 -3.38
CA ASP A 208 -56.63 -24.11 -2.36
C ASP A 208 -57.78 -23.48 -1.54
N ALA A 209 -57.65 -22.20 -1.17
CA ALA A 209 -58.69 -21.46 -0.44
C ALA A 209 -59.98 -21.18 -1.24
N PHE A 210 -60.00 -21.39 -2.55
CA PHE A 210 -61.19 -21.26 -3.40
C PHE A 210 -61.79 -22.62 -3.82
N GLU A 211 -61.11 -23.73 -3.57
CA GLU A 211 -61.61 -25.08 -3.84
C GLU A 211 -62.37 -25.71 -2.65
N ASP A 212 -62.27 -25.13 -1.45
CA ASP A 212 -63.09 -25.42 -0.26
C ASP A 212 -64.39 -24.58 -0.21
#